data_AF-A0A9N7V657-F1
#
_entry.id   AF-A0A9N7V657-F1
#
_cell.length_a   1.000
_cell.length_b   1.000
_cell.length_c   1.000
_cell.angle_alpha   90.00
_cell.angle_beta   90.00
_cell.angle_gamma   90.00
#
_symmetry.space_group_name_H-M   'P 1'
#
loop_
_entity.id
_entity.type
_entity.pdbx_description
1 polymer ?
#
loop_
_entity_poly.entity_id
_entity_poly.type
_entity_poly.pdbx_seq_one_letter_code
_entity_poly.pdbx_strand_id
1 'polypeptide(L)'
;METRDEPRSRCHFQFTDVSCWYRLFAGLDEELDTSSDQLSSGEEKMALLVVYSLLCLSCWACFYFIVCYVNGSRSYEWNCRLVTLVHGILAVCITAYIGYVDGPWPFTYPGTKNTPLQISAMVVSLGYFIFDMAWCVYFRTEGPVMLAHHTMSILGILLTLWLGESGIESCAVLFGSEITNPLLQARWFLKQTGHYRSQLGNAVDVLFVLLFVVMRIFVGGTMLYCELISPRPRFFIKCGGVAMYALSWVFMVDIVRFARRKSKSWHQQPREQPETVAANGHEGKMD
;
A
#
# COMPACT_ATOMS: atom_id res chain seq x y z
N MET A 1 -56.77 12.90 -14.33
CA MET A 1 -55.48 13.25 -14.98
C MET A 1 -54.41 12.67 -14.08
N GLU A 2 -53.83 11.58 -14.54
CA GLU A 2 -53.13 10.56 -13.77
C GLU A 2 -51.66 10.95 -13.60
N THR A 3 -51.19 11.05 -12.35
CA THR A 3 -49.80 11.33 -11.99
C THR A 3 -48.99 10.04 -12.11
N ARG A 4 -48.13 9.95 -13.12
CA ARG A 4 -47.14 8.87 -13.24
C ARG A 4 -45.95 9.17 -12.32
N ASP A 5 -45.79 8.33 -11.30
CA ASP A 5 -44.54 8.16 -10.55
C ASP A 5 -43.50 7.45 -11.43
N GLU A 6 -42.38 8.12 -11.73
CA GLU A 6 -41.17 7.46 -12.21
C GLU A 6 -40.28 7.08 -11.03
N PRO A 7 -39.84 5.81 -10.91
CA PRO A 7 -38.93 5.42 -9.86
C PRO A 7 -37.50 5.91 -10.20
N ARG A 8 -36.98 6.83 -9.39
CA ARG A 8 -35.55 7.13 -9.30
C ARG A 8 -34.79 5.84 -8.97
N SER A 9 -34.15 5.25 -9.97
CA SER A 9 -33.15 4.20 -9.78
C SER A 9 -32.01 4.76 -8.92
N ARG A 10 -31.99 4.36 -7.65
CA ARG A 10 -30.87 4.56 -6.73
C ARG A 10 -29.71 3.71 -7.23
N CYS A 11 -28.71 4.34 -7.84
CA CYS A 11 -27.40 3.71 -8.01
C CYS A 11 -26.78 3.51 -6.63
N HIS A 12 -26.88 2.30 -6.10
CA HIS A 12 -26.06 1.85 -4.99
C HIS A 12 -24.62 1.74 -5.48
N PHE A 13 -23.79 2.75 -5.17
CA PHE A 13 -22.35 2.65 -5.31
C PHE A 13 -21.83 1.64 -4.27
N GLN A 14 -21.72 0.37 -4.68
CA GLN A 14 -21.03 -0.65 -3.90
C GLN A 14 -19.53 -0.56 -4.22
N PHE A 15 -18.78 0.03 -3.29
CA PHE A 15 -17.31 0.21 -3.33
C PHE A 15 -16.50 -1.11 -3.45
N THR A 16 -17.16 -2.27 -3.41
CA THR A 16 -16.55 -3.61 -3.38
C THR A 16 -16.48 -4.31 -4.74
N ASP A 17 -17.04 -3.73 -5.80
CA ASP A 17 -17.03 -4.37 -7.12
C ASP A 17 -15.78 -3.97 -7.93
N VAL A 18 -14.81 -4.88 -8.02
CA VAL A 18 -13.60 -4.76 -8.85
C VAL A 18 -13.97 -4.48 -10.32
N SER A 19 -15.13 -4.92 -10.78
CA SER A 19 -15.64 -4.68 -12.14
C SER A 19 -16.10 -3.23 -12.35
N CYS A 20 -16.56 -2.55 -11.30
CA CYS A 20 -16.94 -1.14 -11.36
C CYS A 20 -15.68 -0.25 -11.42
N TRP A 21 -14.65 -0.61 -10.64
CA TRP A 21 -13.33 0.00 -10.76
C TRP A 21 -12.72 -0.27 -12.13
N TYR A 22 -12.76 -1.50 -12.63
CA TYR A 22 -12.32 -1.82 -13.98
C TYR A 22 -13.05 -0.98 -15.03
N ARG A 23 -14.36 -0.73 -14.91
CA ARG A 23 -15.08 0.14 -15.87
C ARG A 23 -14.72 1.63 -15.74
N LEU A 24 -14.48 2.11 -14.52
CA LEU A 24 -14.03 3.49 -14.30
C LEU A 24 -12.60 3.68 -14.85
N PHE A 25 -11.73 2.70 -14.60
CA PHE A 25 -10.36 2.67 -15.11
C PHE A 25 -10.32 2.39 -16.60
N ALA A 26 -11.18 1.53 -17.15
CA ALA A 26 -11.33 1.25 -18.57
C ALA A 26 -11.91 2.46 -19.31
N GLY A 27 -12.81 3.23 -18.70
CA GLY A 27 -13.30 4.50 -19.26
C GLY A 27 -12.21 5.58 -19.26
N LEU A 28 -11.39 5.65 -18.20
CA LEU A 28 -10.18 6.47 -18.19
C LEU A 28 -9.14 5.97 -19.21
N ASP A 29 -9.01 4.66 -19.39
CA ASP A 29 -8.14 4.00 -20.38
C ASP A 29 -8.60 4.32 -21.80
N GLU A 30 -9.90 4.25 -22.07
CA GLU A 30 -10.50 4.52 -23.37
C GLU A 30 -10.39 6.00 -23.73
N GLU A 31 -10.52 6.92 -22.75
CA GLU A 31 -10.21 8.34 -22.92
C GLU A 31 -8.71 8.60 -23.12
N LEU A 32 -7.82 7.88 -22.41
CA LEU A 32 -6.37 7.96 -22.60
C LEU A 32 -5.95 7.42 -23.96
N ASP A 33 -6.54 6.32 -24.43
CA ASP A 33 -6.22 5.66 -25.69
C ASP A 33 -6.74 6.49 -26.88
N THR A 34 -8.00 6.96 -26.83
CA THR A 34 -8.54 7.89 -27.85
C THR A 34 -7.84 9.24 -27.89
N SER A 35 -7.38 9.74 -26.74
CA SER A 35 -6.54 10.94 -26.70
C SER A 35 -5.11 10.65 -27.20
N SER A 36 -4.60 9.43 -27.02
CA SER A 36 -3.24 9.06 -27.43
C SER A 36 -3.08 8.78 -28.92
N ASP A 37 -4.14 8.31 -29.59
CA ASP A 37 -4.16 8.06 -31.04
C ASP A 37 -4.22 9.36 -31.87
N GLN A 38 -4.55 10.50 -31.25
CA GLN A 38 -4.63 11.82 -31.92
C GLN A 38 -3.40 12.72 -31.67
N LEU A 39 -2.46 12.33 -30.80
CA LEU A 39 -1.52 13.26 -30.17
C LEU A 39 -0.06 12.95 -30.51
N SER A 40 0.52 13.82 -31.34
CA SER A 40 1.78 13.60 -32.07
C SER A 40 3.05 14.12 -31.36
N SER A 41 3.00 14.59 -30.10
CA SER A 41 4.22 15.00 -29.39
C SER A 41 4.38 14.35 -28.01
N GLY A 42 5.62 14.04 -27.63
CA GLY A 42 5.95 13.53 -26.29
C GLY A 42 5.65 14.54 -25.17
N GLU A 43 5.61 15.84 -25.49
CA GLU A 43 5.29 16.92 -24.55
C GLU A 43 3.82 16.85 -24.10
N GLU A 44 2.90 16.59 -25.02
CA GLU A 44 1.47 16.51 -24.70
C GLU A 44 1.15 15.26 -23.84
N LYS A 45 1.80 14.12 -24.11
CA LYS A 45 1.66 12.92 -23.26
C LYS A 45 2.15 13.18 -21.83
N MET A 46 3.26 13.89 -21.68
CA MET A 46 3.77 14.29 -20.37
C MET A 46 2.83 15.28 -19.66
N ALA A 47 2.27 16.25 -20.39
CA ALA A 47 1.30 17.18 -19.83
C ALA A 47 0.05 16.46 -19.31
N LEU A 48 -0.47 15.48 -20.06
CA LEU A 48 -1.59 14.64 -19.63
C LEU A 48 -1.26 13.87 -18.35
N LEU A 49 -0.09 13.22 -18.27
CA LEU A 49 0.34 12.50 -17.06
C LEU A 49 0.42 13.42 -15.83
N VAL A 50 0.90 14.65 -16.00
CA VAL A 50 0.92 15.65 -14.92
C VAL A 50 -0.49 16.00 -14.48
N VAL A 51 -1.39 16.28 -15.43
CA VAL A 51 -2.80 16.59 -15.14
C VAL A 51 -3.48 15.44 -14.38
N TYR A 52 -3.33 14.19 -14.86
CA TYR A 52 -3.90 13.03 -14.18
C TYR A 52 -3.29 12.81 -12.78
N SER A 53 -2.00 13.06 -12.61
CA SER A 53 -1.34 12.96 -11.30
C SER A 53 -1.87 14.01 -10.31
N LEU A 54 -2.08 15.25 -10.76
CA LEU A 54 -2.68 16.32 -9.95
C LEU A 54 -4.16 16.03 -9.63
N LEU A 55 -4.90 15.46 -10.57
CA LEU A 55 -6.27 15.01 -10.34
C LEU A 55 -6.30 13.92 -9.27
N CYS A 56 -5.48 12.87 -9.39
CA CYS A 56 -5.38 11.81 -8.40
C CYS A 56 -4.99 12.34 -7.02
N LEU A 57 -4.01 13.25 -6.96
CA LEU A 57 -3.63 13.93 -5.72
C LEU A 57 -4.82 14.67 -5.09
N SER A 58 -5.58 15.41 -5.90
CA SER A 58 -6.77 16.14 -5.47
C SER A 58 -7.86 15.17 -4.98
N CYS A 59 -8.08 14.05 -5.67
CA CYS A 59 -9.02 13.01 -5.25
C CYS A 59 -8.64 12.41 -3.89
N TRP A 60 -7.36 12.09 -3.66
CA TRP A 60 -6.88 11.59 -2.37
C TRP A 60 -7.04 12.62 -1.25
N ALA A 61 -6.71 13.89 -1.51
CA ALA A 61 -6.91 14.97 -0.55
C ALA A 61 -8.40 15.16 -0.21
N CYS A 62 -9.28 15.21 -1.22
CA CYS A 62 -10.72 15.28 -1.03
C CYS A 62 -11.25 14.10 -0.22
N PHE A 63 -10.81 12.87 -0.54
CA PHE A 63 -11.17 11.68 0.21
C PHE A 63 -10.75 11.78 1.68
N TYR A 64 -9.54 12.26 1.96
CA TYR A 64 -9.08 12.52 3.33
C TYR A 64 -9.97 13.54 4.06
N PHE A 65 -10.35 14.66 3.42
CA PHE A 65 -11.23 15.64 4.05
C PHE A 65 -12.64 15.08 4.30
N ILE A 66 -13.18 14.28 3.38
CA ILE A 66 -14.45 13.59 3.57
C ILE A 66 -14.37 12.62 4.76
N VAL A 67 -13.31 11.82 4.85
CA VAL A 67 -13.08 10.92 5.99
C VAL A 67 -12.96 11.71 7.29
N CYS A 68 -12.24 12.85 7.29
CA CYS A 68 -12.15 13.73 8.44
C CYS A 68 -13.51 14.30 8.86
N TYR A 69 -14.36 14.66 7.91
CA TYR A 69 -15.70 15.17 8.19
C TYR A 69 -16.61 14.08 8.78
N VAL A 70 -16.65 12.90 8.15
CA VAL A 70 -17.49 11.76 8.58
C VAL A 70 -17.02 11.20 9.92
N ASN A 71 -15.70 11.15 10.13
CA ASN A 71 -15.07 10.58 11.31
C ASN A 71 -14.43 11.67 12.20
N GLY A 72 -15.13 12.79 12.36
CA GLY A 72 -14.65 13.97 13.11
C GLY A 72 -14.42 13.72 14.60
N SER A 73 -14.86 12.58 15.13
CA SER A 73 -14.57 12.14 16.51
C SER A 73 -13.17 11.54 16.68
N ARG A 74 -12.49 11.18 15.58
CA ARG A 74 -11.14 10.60 15.60
C ARG A 74 -10.09 11.64 15.24
N SER A 75 -8.83 11.33 15.57
CA SER A 75 -7.71 12.22 15.26
C SER A 75 -7.46 12.32 13.75
N TYR A 76 -6.84 13.42 13.31
CA TYR A 76 -6.40 13.58 11.92
C TYR A 76 -5.48 12.44 11.46
N GLU A 77 -4.57 11.98 12.33
CA GLU A 77 -3.74 10.81 12.02
C GLU A 77 -4.56 9.56 11.78
N TRP A 78 -5.58 9.29 12.61
CA TRP A 78 -6.45 8.13 12.40
C TRP A 78 -7.10 8.15 11.02
N ASN A 79 -7.59 9.32 10.60
CA ASN A 79 -8.23 9.49 9.30
C ASN A 79 -7.23 9.35 8.15
N CYS A 80 -6.01 9.88 8.29
CA CYS A 80 -4.94 9.67 7.32
C CYS A 80 -4.57 8.19 7.19
N ARG A 81 -4.38 7.49 8.31
CA ARG A 81 -4.08 6.04 8.33
C ARG A 81 -5.16 5.19 7.67
N LEU A 82 -6.44 5.62 7.75
CA LEU A 82 -7.53 4.95 7.05
C LEU A 82 -7.41 5.16 5.54
N VAL A 83 -7.06 6.36 5.09
CA VAL A 83 -6.77 6.64 3.67
C VAL A 83 -5.57 5.81 3.19
N THR A 84 -4.50 5.71 3.98
CA THR A 84 -3.36 4.83 3.71
C THR A 84 -3.76 3.37 3.56
N LEU A 85 -4.64 2.88 4.44
CA LEU A 85 -5.13 1.50 4.37
C LEU A 85 -5.92 1.26 3.08
N VAL A 86 -6.79 2.18 2.69
CA VAL A 86 -7.57 2.11 1.44
C VAL A 86 -6.64 2.10 0.24
N HIS A 87 -5.66 3.01 0.19
CA HIS A 87 -4.66 3.03 -0.86
C HIS A 87 -3.90 1.71 -0.95
N GLY A 88 -3.37 1.21 0.18
CA GLY A 88 -2.59 -0.03 0.20
C GLY A 88 -3.38 -1.23 -0.33
N ILE A 89 -4.66 -1.35 0.04
CA ILE A 89 -5.55 -2.41 -0.49
C ILE A 89 -5.74 -2.23 -2.01
N LEU A 90 -6.09 -1.03 -2.47
CA LEU A 90 -6.31 -0.75 -3.89
C LEU A 90 -5.05 -1.01 -4.72
N ALA A 91 -3.90 -0.52 -4.28
CA ALA A 91 -2.61 -0.70 -4.94
C ALA A 91 -2.26 -2.18 -5.06
N VAL A 92 -2.40 -2.96 -3.98
CA VAL A 92 -2.13 -4.40 -3.97
C VAL A 92 -3.07 -5.15 -4.91
N CYS A 93 -4.38 -4.84 -4.91
CA CYS A 93 -5.33 -5.50 -5.78
C CYS A 93 -5.05 -5.23 -7.27
N ILE A 94 -4.84 -3.96 -7.64
CA ILE A 94 -4.59 -3.56 -9.03
C ILE A 94 -3.26 -4.14 -9.53
N THR A 95 -2.19 -4.03 -8.74
CA THR A 95 -0.87 -4.53 -9.15
C THR A 95 -0.79 -6.05 -9.13
N ALA A 96 -1.54 -6.75 -8.27
CA ALA A 96 -1.72 -8.20 -8.37
C ALA A 96 -2.40 -8.59 -9.67
N TYR A 97 -3.48 -7.90 -10.05
CA TYR A 97 -4.16 -8.16 -11.32
C TYR A 97 -3.21 -7.97 -12.50
N ILE A 98 -2.44 -6.87 -12.52
CA ILE A 98 -1.43 -6.62 -13.55
C ILE A 98 -0.41 -7.76 -13.59
N GLY A 99 0.15 -8.15 -12.45
CA GLY A 99 1.21 -9.15 -12.40
C GLY A 99 0.76 -10.57 -12.75
N TYR A 100 -0.43 -10.98 -12.33
CA TYR A 100 -0.89 -12.38 -12.43
C TYR A 100 -1.90 -12.64 -13.54
N VAL A 101 -2.59 -11.62 -14.05
CA VAL A 101 -3.68 -11.78 -15.03
C VAL A 101 -3.38 -11.04 -16.33
N ASP A 102 -3.11 -9.72 -16.26
CA ASP A 102 -2.91 -8.88 -17.44
C ASP A 102 -1.54 -9.12 -18.10
N GLY A 103 -0.50 -9.21 -17.27
CA GLY A 103 0.88 -9.32 -17.68
C GLY A 103 1.49 -7.99 -18.16
N PRO A 104 2.71 -8.01 -18.71
CA PRO A 104 3.60 -9.18 -18.83
C PRO A 104 4.17 -9.62 -17.46
N TRP A 105 4.74 -10.82 -17.38
CA TRP A 105 5.28 -11.35 -16.11
C TRP A 105 6.57 -10.60 -15.68
N PRO A 106 6.64 -10.03 -14.46
CA PRO A 106 7.74 -9.15 -14.04
C PRO A 106 9.13 -9.81 -14.07
N PHE A 107 9.22 -11.12 -13.84
CA PHE A 107 10.52 -11.82 -13.75
C PHE A 107 11.14 -12.12 -15.12
N THR A 108 10.35 -12.10 -16.20
CA THR A 108 10.81 -12.50 -17.55
C THR A 108 10.80 -11.33 -18.54
N TYR A 109 10.00 -10.30 -18.26
CA TYR A 109 9.84 -9.14 -19.14
C TYR A 109 10.23 -7.78 -18.51
N PRO A 110 11.34 -7.67 -17.75
CA PRO A 110 11.81 -6.36 -17.29
C PRO A 110 12.19 -5.46 -18.48
N GLY A 111 11.94 -4.16 -18.35
CA GLY A 111 12.23 -3.12 -19.34
C GLY A 111 11.26 -3.04 -20.52
N THR A 112 10.08 -3.66 -20.44
CA THR A 112 9.04 -3.50 -21.47
C THR A 112 8.37 -2.13 -21.39
N LYS A 113 7.72 -1.71 -22.49
CA LYS A 113 6.90 -0.50 -22.52
C LYS A 113 5.79 -0.56 -21.49
N ASN A 114 5.44 0.59 -20.93
CA ASN A 114 4.35 0.71 -19.98
C ASN A 114 3.01 0.47 -20.69
N THR A 115 2.19 -0.41 -20.13
CA THR A 115 0.80 -0.58 -20.56
C THR A 115 -0.08 0.51 -19.95
N PRO A 116 -1.22 0.88 -20.56
CA PRO A 116 -2.15 1.85 -19.99
C PRO A 116 -2.56 1.55 -18.53
N LEU A 117 -2.89 0.29 -18.21
CA LEU A 117 -3.24 -0.12 -16.85
C LEU A 117 -2.10 0.06 -15.83
N GLN A 118 -0.86 -0.26 -16.20
CA GLN A 118 0.33 0.02 -15.39
C GLN A 118 0.53 1.53 -15.15
N ILE A 119 0.32 2.36 -16.18
CA ILE A 119 0.38 3.83 -16.07
C ILE A 119 -0.67 4.31 -15.07
N SER A 120 -1.92 3.88 -15.23
CA SER A 120 -3.03 4.23 -14.34
C SER A 120 -2.75 3.83 -12.88
N ALA A 121 -2.28 2.60 -12.65
CA ALA A 121 -1.90 2.14 -11.31
C ALA A 121 -0.78 2.98 -10.68
N MET A 122 0.23 3.34 -11.47
CA MET A 122 1.33 4.20 -11.04
C MET A 122 0.88 5.63 -10.74
N VAL A 123 0.04 6.24 -11.59
CA VAL A 123 -0.45 7.61 -11.43
C VAL A 123 -1.36 7.73 -10.20
N VAL A 124 -2.26 6.78 -9.97
CA VAL A 124 -3.11 6.73 -8.76
C VAL A 124 -2.24 6.65 -7.50
N SER A 125 -1.19 5.82 -7.54
CA SER A 125 -0.28 5.63 -6.40
C SER A 125 0.66 6.80 -6.18
N LEU A 126 1.11 7.46 -7.26
CA LEU A 126 1.90 8.68 -7.21
C LEU A 126 1.12 9.80 -6.52
N GLY A 127 -0.14 10.01 -6.90
CA GLY A 127 -1.00 11.00 -6.25
C GLY A 127 -1.15 10.75 -4.75
N TYR A 128 -1.34 9.49 -4.35
CA TYR A 128 -1.37 9.12 -2.93
C TYR A 128 -0.03 9.36 -2.23
N PHE A 129 1.09 8.92 -2.80
CA PHE A 129 2.39 9.07 -2.14
C PHE A 129 2.79 10.54 -1.96
N ILE A 130 2.44 11.42 -2.90
CA ILE A 130 2.65 12.87 -2.75
C ILE A 130 1.78 13.42 -1.61
N PHE A 131 0.50 13.05 -1.56
CA PHE A 131 -0.40 13.41 -0.47
C PHE A 131 0.15 12.97 0.90
N ASP A 132 0.51 11.70 1.02
CA ASP A 132 0.96 11.09 2.27
C ASP A 132 2.34 11.64 2.70
N MET A 133 3.24 11.88 1.75
CA MET A 133 4.51 12.57 2.01
C MET A 133 4.28 13.96 2.59
N ALA A 134 3.42 14.77 1.96
CA ALA A 134 3.12 16.11 2.44
C ALA A 134 2.51 16.08 3.85
N TRP A 135 1.59 15.14 4.09
CA TRP A 135 0.96 14.94 5.39
C TRP A 135 1.99 14.54 6.47
N CYS A 136 2.84 13.54 6.19
CA CYS A 136 3.87 13.05 7.11
C CYS A 136 4.93 14.11 7.43
N VAL A 137 5.33 14.93 6.45
CA VAL A 137 6.27 16.04 6.64
C VAL A 137 5.65 17.15 7.49
N TYR A 138 4.38 17.49 7.22
CA TYR A 138 3.67 18.54 7.94
C TYR A 138 3.41 18.17 9.40
N PHE A 139 2.90 16.96 9.66
CA PHE A 139 2.56 16.49 11.01
C PHE A 139 3.71 15.79 11.74
N ARG A 140 4.85 15.57 11.08
CA ARG A 140 6.06 14.92 11.65
C ARG A 140 5.78 13.56 12.29
N THR A 141 4.87 12.79 11.70
CA THR A 141 4.39 11.51 12.23
C THR A 141 5.33 10.34 11.97
N GLU A 142 6.19 10.48 10.96
CA GLU A 142 6.99 9.37 10.44
C GLU A 142 8.49 9.57 10.53
N GLY A 143 9.20 8.44 10.69
CA GLY A 143 10.66 8.42 10.78
C GLY A 143 11.36 8.65 9.44
N PRO A 144 12.64 9.05 9.44
CA PRO A 144 13.38 9.39 8.22
C PRO A 144 13.50 8.24 7.22
N VAL A 145 13.51 6.98 7.68
CA VAL A 145 13.58 5.81 6.80
C VAL A 145 12.29 5.63 6.00
N MET A 146 11.13 5.89 6.60
CA MET A 146 9.86 5.86 5.88
C MET A 146 9.79 7.03 4.89
N LEU A 147 10.18 8.24 5.28
CA LEU A 147 10.24 9.37 4.35
C LEU A 147 11.16 9.06 3.16
N ALA A 148 12.34 8.48 3.40
CA ALA A 148 13.23 8.04 2.32
C ALA A 148 12.56 7.00 1.41
N HIS A 149 11.82 6.04 1.96
CA HIS A 149 11.05 5.08 1.18
C HIS A 149 10.02 5.77 0.28
N HIS A 150 9.24 6.72 0.80
CA HIS A 150 8.26 7.46 0.00
C HIS A 150 8.94 8.31 -1.07
N THR A 151 10.04 9.00 -0.75
CA THR A 151 10.80 9.79 -1.74
C THR A 151 11.29 8.89 -2.88
N MET A 152 11.87 7.74 -2.56
CA MET A 152 12.35 6.81 -3.58
C MET A 152 11.21 6.19 -4.40
N SER A 153 10.07 5.88 -3.79
CA SER A 153 8.87 5.44 -4.52
C SER A 153 8.35 6.51 -5.49
N ILE A 154 8.25 7.77 -5.04
CA ILE A 154 7.82 8.90 -5.89
C ILE A 154 8.78 9.08 -7.05
N LEU A 155 10.09 9.15 -6.80
CA LEU A 155 11.10 9.33 -7.83
C LEU A 155 11.13 8.15 -8.81
N GLY A 156 11.00 6.92 -8.33
CA GLY A 156 10.96 5.72 -9.16
C GLY A 156 9.75 5.70 -10.09
N ILE A 157 8.56 6.04 -9.58
CA ILE A 157 7.34 6.13 -10.39
C ILE A 157 7.47 7.25 -11.42
N LEU A 158 7.91 8.46 -11.02
CA LEU A 158 8.12 9.58 -11.94
C LEU A 158 9.10 9.22 -13.06
N LEU A 159 10.21 8.56 -12.73
CA LEU A 159 11.20 8.11 -13.70
C LEU A 159 10.60 7.08 -14.68
N THR A 160 9.83 6.12 -14.19
CA THR A 160 9.17 5.09 -15.01
C THR A 160 8.14 5.69 -15.97
N LEU A 161 7.33 6.64 -15.48
CA LEU A 161 6.35 7.36 -16.28
C LEU A 161 7.03 8.23 -17.35
N TRP A 162 8.12 8.92 -16.99
CA TRP A 162 8.87 9.76 -17.92
C TRP A 162 9.59 8.96 -19.00
N LEU A 163 10.15 7.80 -18.66
CA LEU A 163 10.82 6.93 -19.62
C LEU A 163 9.85 6.15 -20.51
N GLY A 164 8.61 5.90 -20.04
CA GLY A 164 7.61 5.12 -20.77
C GLY A 164 7.89 3.62 -20.83
N GLU A 165 8.82 3.13 -20.01
CA GLU A 165 9.27 1.73 -19.94
C GLU A 165 9.52 1.33 -18.49
N SER A 166 9.61 0.02 -18.23
CA SER A 166 9.82 -0.59 -16.90
C SER A 166 8.60 -0.50 -15.96
N GLY A 167 7.40 -0.26 -16.51
CA GLY A 167 6.14 -0.16 -15.77
C GLY A 167 5.80 -1.42 -14.99
N ILE A 168 6.07 -2.59 -15.57
CA ILE A 168 5.83 -3.87 -14.88
C ILE A 168 6.73 -4.05 -13.64
N GLU A 169 7.98 -3.63 -13.71
CA GLU A 169 8.91 -3.67 -12.57
C GLU A 169 8.43 -2.72 -11.48
N SER A 170 8.07 -1.50 -11.85
CA SER A 170 7.53 -0.50 -10.91
C SER A 170 6.21 -0.96 -10.27
N CYS A 171 5.29 -1.56 -11.02
CA CYS A 171 4.06 -2.12 -10.48
C CYS A 171 4.33 -3.30 -9.53
N ALA A 172 5.32 -4.14 -9.83
CA ALA A 172 5.66 -5.26 -8.97
C ALA A 172 6.43 -4.83 -7.71
N VAL A 173 7.28 -3.80 -7.79
CA VAL A 173 7.89 -3.14 -6.62
C VAL A 173 6.79 -2.51 -5.76
N LEU A 174 5.83 -1.82 -6.37
CA LEU A 174 4.67 -1.23 -5.69
C LEU A 174 3.83 -2.31 -4.99
N PHE A 175 3.55 -3.44 -5.65
CA PHE A 175 2.88 -4.59 -5.05
C PHE A 175 3.66 -5.10 -3.82
N GLY A 176 4.94 -5.41 -3.99
CA GLY A 176 5.78 -5.95 -2.92
C GLY A 176 5.98 -4.97 -1.76
N SER A 177 5.98 -3.66 -2.03
CA SER A 177 6.06 -2.65 -0.97
C SER A 177 4.75 -2.52 -0.22
N GLU A 178 3.62 -2.42 -0.92
CA GLU A 178 2.32 -2.14 -0.32
C GLU A 178 1.65 -3.36 0.33
N ILE A 179 1.98 -4.59 -0.06
CA ILE A 179 1.34 -5.80 0.50
C ILE A 179 1.51 -5.92 2.03
N THR A 180 2.57 -5.33 2.56
CA THR A 180 2.84 -5.29 4.02
C THR A 180 2.14 -4.14 4.75
N ASN A 181 1.67 -3.12 4.02
CA ASN A 181 1.15 -1.88 4.57
C ASN A 181 -0.18 -2.07 5.33
N PRO A 182 -1.18 -2.84 4.85
CA PRO A 182 -2.40 -3.09 5.61
C PRO A 182 -2.17 -3.66 7.02
N LEU A 183 -1.15 -4.51 7.17
CA LEU A 183 -0.77 -5.07 8.48
C LEU A 183 -0.10 -4.03 9.37
N LEU A 184 0.71 -3.15 8.78
CA LEU A 184 1.32 -2.03 9.50
C LEU A 184 0.25 -1.05 10.01
N GLN A 185 -0.75 -0.73 9.19
CA GLN A 185 -1.89 0.09 9.61
C GLN A 185 -2.74 -0.61 10.66
N ALA A 186 -3.08 -1.89 10.46
CA ALA A 186 -3.81 -2.69 11.45
C ALA A 186 -3.11 -2.72 12.82
N ARG A 187 -1.78 -2.87 12.82
CA ARG A 187 -0.96 -2.80 14.04
C ARG A 187 -1.09 -1.46 14.75
N TRP A 188 -1.06 -0.35 14.01
CA TRP A 188 -1.23 0.99 14.57
C TRP A 188 -2.63 1.15 15.18
N PHE A 189 -3.70 0.73 14.47
CA PHE A 189 -5.07 0.79 14.98
C PHE A 189 -5.26 -0.08 16.24
N LEU A 190 -4.65 -1.25 16.31
CA LEU A 190 -4.69 -2.11 17.50
C LEU A 190 -4.02 -1.46 18.70
N LYS A 191 -2.93 -0.70 18.49
CA LYS A 191 -2.30 0.07 19.57
C LYS A 191 -3.22 1.18 20.05
N GLN A 192 -3.81 1.92 19.12
CA GLN A 192 -4.66 3.07 19.45
C GLN A 192 -5.99 2.66 20.12
N THR A 193 -6.49 1.46 19.84
CA THR A 193 -7.70 0.91 20.47
C THR A 193 -7.42 0.11 21.76
N GLY A 194 -6.15 -0.03 22.17
CA GLY A 194 -5.76 -0.79 23.36
C GLY A 194 -5.71 -2.32 23.19
N HIS A 195 -6.03 -2.85 22.00
CA HIS A 195 -6.09 -4.29 21.73
C HIS A 195 -4.76 -4.90 21.27
N TYR A 196 -3.67 -4.14 21.24
CA TYR A 196 -2.36 -4.63 20.76
C TYR A 196 -1.76 -5.78 21.58
N ARG A 197 -2.07 -5.89 22.87
CA ARG A 197 -1.60 -7.00 23.72
C ARG A 197 -2.38 -8.31 23.53
N SER A 198 -3.43 -8.30 22.71
CA SER A 198 -4.22 -9.49 22.41
C SER A 198 -3.50 -10.46 21.47
N GLN A 199 -4.07 -11.67 21.31
CA GLN A 199 -3.61 -12.64 20.32
C GLN A 199 -3.63 -12.07 18.89
N LEU A 200 -4.58 -11.18 18.59
CA LEU A 200 -4.67 -10.51 17.30
C LEU A 200 -3.45 -9.62 17.04
N GLY A 201 -3.00 -8.85 18.04
CA GLY A 201 -1.80 -8.04 17.91
C GLY A 201 -0.54 -8.87 17.68
N ASN A 202 -0.45 -10.05 18.31
CA ASN A 202 0.64 -10.99 18.06
C ASN A 202 0.58 -11.61 16.66
N ALA A 203 -0.59 -12.01 16.19
CA ALA A 203 -0.79 -12.54 14.85
C ALA A 203 -0.42 -11.51 13.78
N VAL A 204 -0.83 -10.25 13.95
CA VAL A 204 -0.48 -9.15 13.03
C VAL A 204 1.02 -8.92 12.98
N ASP A 205 1.72 -8.88 14.12
CA ASP A 205 3.18 -8.71 14.14
C ASP A 205 3.90 -9.88 13.44
N VAL A 206 3.50 -11.13 13.70
CA VAL A 206 4.11 -12.32 13.06
C VAL A 206 3.87 -12.30 11.56
N LEU A 207 2.62 -12.06 11.14
CA LEU A 207 2.26 -12.02 9.73
C LEU A 207 2.99 -10.88 9.00
N PHE A 208 3.11 -9.71 9.64
CA PHE A 208 3.88 -8.59 9.09
C PHE A 208 5.34 -8.98 8.85
N VAL A 209 6.00 -9.60 9.82
CA VAL A 209 7.41 -10.02 9.68
C VAL A 209 7.57 -11.08 8.59
N LEU A 210 6.70 -12.10 8.58
CA LEU A 210 6.75 -13.17 7.57
C LEU A 210 6.55 -12.60 6.16
N LEU A 211 5.51 -11.79 5.99
CA LEU A 211 5.19 -11.19 4.70
C LEU A 211 6.30 -10.24 4.23
N PHE A 212 6.88 -9.45 5.14
CA PHE A 212 8.00 -8.56 4.83
C PHE A 212 9.22 -9.37 4.34
N VAL A 213 9.60 -10.43 5.05
CA VAL A 213 10.74 -11.29 4.66
C VAL A 213 10.49 -11.93 3.30
N VAL A 214 9.34 -12.58 3.11
CA VAL A 214 9.03 -13.29 1.87
C VAL A 214 8.94 -12.33 0.69
N MET A 215 8.14 -11.27 0.82
CA MET A 215 7.85 -10.38 -0.32
C MET A 215 8.97 -9.39 -0.59
N ARG A 216 9.53 -8.73 0.43
CA ARG A 216 10.53 -7.67 0.20
C ARG A 216 11.96 -8.19 0.08
N ILE A 217 12.31 -9.28 0.77
CA ILE A 217 13.68 -9.80 0.72
C ILE A 217 13.82 -10.89 -0.34
N PHE A 218 13.03 -11.95 -0.28
CA PHE A 218 13.19 -13.08 -1.22
C PHE A 218 12.62 -12.77 -2.61
N VAL A 219 11.35 -12.41 -2.69
CA VAL A 219 10.69 -12.07 -3.96
C VAL A 219 11.32 -10.80 -4.54
N GLY A 220 11.43 -9.74 -3.75
CA GLY A 220 12.09 -8.48 -4.15
C GLY A 220 13.54 -8.66 -4.60
N GLY A 221 14.33 -9.49 -3.90
CA GLY A 221 15.71 -9.79 -4.30
C GLY A 221 15.81 -10.58 -5.60
N THR A 222 14.90 -11.53 -5.82
CA THR A 222 14.81 -12.29 -7.07
C THR A 222 14.43 -11.38 -8.24
N MET A 223 13.46 -10.48 -8.02
CA MET A 223 13.07 -9.47 -9.00
C MET A 223 14.22 -8.54 -9.37
N LEU A 224 14.93 -7.99 -8.38
CA LEU A 224 16.09 -7.14 -8.62
C LEU A 224 17.18 -7.91 -9.40
N TYR A 225 17.39 -9.18 -9.11
CA TYR A 225 18.34 -10.01 -9.87
C TYR A 225 17.93 -10.12 -11.36
N CYS A 226 16.66 -10.39 -11.64
CA CYS A 226 16.11 -10.43 -13.00
C CYS A 226 16.26 -9.09 -13.74
N GLU A 227 16.00 -7.98 -13.05
CA GLU A 227 16.18 -6.62 -13.57
C GLU A 227 17.65 -6.32 -13.90
N LEU A 228 18.57 -6.64 -12.98
CA LEU A 228 20.00 -6.35 -13.13
C LEU A 228 20.64 -7.14 -14.28
N ILE A 229 20.28 -8.41 -14.46
CA ILE A 229 20.81 -9.25 -15.53
C ILE A 229 20.19 -8.93 -16.90
N SER A 230 18.98 -8.36 -16.92
CA SER A 230 18.31 -7.99 -18.17
C SER A 230 19.05 -6.84 -18.88
N PRO A 231 19.26 -6.92 -20.20
CA PRO A 231 19.87 -5.82 -20.95
C PRO A 231 18.89 -4.67 -21.25
N ARG A 232 17.58 -4.84 -20.97
CA ARG A 232 16.53 -3.88 -21.37
C ARG A 232 16.40 -2.67 -20.43
N PRO A 233 16.30 -2.83 -19.09
CA PRO A 233 16.12 -1.69 -18.20
C PRO A 233 17.30 -0.72 -18.28
N ARG A 234 16.99 0.57 -18.38
CA ARG A 234 18.03 1.63 -18.35
C ARG A 234 18.78 1.61 -17.03
N PHE A 235 20.02 2.10 -17.07
CA PHE A 235 20.90 2.18 -15.91
C PHE A 235 20.25 2.87 -14.70
N PHE A 236 19.52 3.97 -14.92
CA PHE A 236 18.86 4.70 -13.83
C PHE A 236 17.76 3.89 -13.13
N ILE A 237 17.01 3.06 -13.87
CA ILE A 237 15.99 2.16 -13.31
C ILE A 237 16.66 1.13 -12.39
N LYS A 238 17.74 0.49 -12.88
CA LYS A 238 18.54 -0.45 -12.09
C LYS A 238 19.09 0.16 -10.80
N CYS A 239 19.61 1.40 -10.86
CA CYS A 239 20.07 2.11 -9.68
C CYS A 239 18.92 2.36 -8.69
N GLY A 240 17.74 2.72 -9.19
CA GLY A 240 16.52 2.86 -8.39
C GLY A 240 16.12 1.55 -7.70
N GLY A 241 16.12 0.43 -8.43
CA GLY A 241 15.86 -0.90 -7.89
C GLY A 241 16.82 -1.30 -6.77
N VAL A 242 18.13 -1.09 -6.97
CA VAL A 242 19.15 -1.34 -5.94
C VAL A 242 18.93 -0.47 -4.70
N ALA A 243 18.63 0.81 -4.88
CA ALA A 243 18.38 1.73 -3.77
C ALA A 243 17.12 1.35 -2.97
N MET A 244 16.03 0.97 -3.65
CA MET A 244 14.81 0.49 -3.00
C MET A 244 15.00 -0.82 -2.25
N TYR A 245 15.81 -1.73 -2.81
CA TYR A 245 16.15 -2.98 -2.13
C TYR A 245 17.05 -2.74 -0.91
N ALA A 246 18.01 -1.82 -1.00
CA ALA A 246 18.83 -1.42 0.14
C ALA A 246 17.97 -0.83 1.28
N LEU A 247 16.97 0.00 0.98
CA LEU A 247 16.01 0.47 1.98
C LEU A 247 15.23 -0.68 2.64
N SER A 248 14.87 -1.71 1.88
CA SER A 248 14.20 -2.91 2.42
C SER A 248 15.08 -3.65 3.44
N TRP A 249 16.40 -3.68 3.23
CA TRP A 249 17.35 -4.20 4.22
C TRP A 249 17.49 -3.31 5.46
N VAL A 250 17.44 -1.98 5.31
CA VAL A 250 17.43 -1.08 6.47
C VAL A 250 16.19 -1.34 7.34
N PHE A 251 15.01 -1.43 6.72
CA PHE A 251 13.80 -1.83 7.42
C PHE A 251 13.91 -3.22 8.07
N MET A 252 14.54 -4.20 7.40
CA MET A 252 14.77 -5.53 7.96
C MET A 252 15.57 -5.46 9.27
N VAL A 253 16.61 -4.63 9.35
CA VAL A 253 17.39 -4.44 10.57
C VAL A 253 16.51 -3.92 11.72
N ASP A 254 15.63 -2.95 11.44
CA ASP A 254 14.72 -2.40 12.46
C ASP A 254 13.66 -3.41 12.91
N ILE A 255 13.16 -4.23 11.98
CA ILE A 255 12.24 -5.34 12.27
C ILE A 255 12.93 -6.39 13.15
N VAL A 256 14.17 -6.78 12.84
CA VAL A 256 14.94 -7.74 13.65
C VAL A 256 15.20 -7.19 15.05
N ARG A 257 15.55 -5.90 15.17
CA ARG A 257 15.69 -5.22 16.47
C ARG A 257 14.38 -5.25 17.26
N PHE A 258 13.26 -4.98 16.60
CA PHE A 258 11.92 -5.06 17.20
C PHE A 258 11.60 -6.49 17.67
N ALA A 259 11.80 -7.50 16.83
CA ALA A 259 11.55 -8.90 17.16
C ALA A 259 12.39 -9.37 18.35
N ARG A 260 13.68 -9.00 18.39
CA ARG A 260 14.58 -9.30 19.52
C ARG A 260 14.12 -8.66 20.83
N ARG A 261 13.69 -7.39 20.80
CA ARG A 261 13.16 -6.70 21.99
C ARG A 261 11.87 -7.38 22.48
N LYS A 262 10.98 -7.75 21.56
CA LYS A 262 9.71 -8.43 21.89
C LYS A 262 9.97 -9.81 22.50
N SER A 263 10.85 -10.61 21.92
CA SER A 263 11.23 -11.93 22.46
C SER A 263 11.85 -11.84 23.86
N LYS A 264 12.76 -10.88 24.11
CA LYS A 264 13.30 -10.66 25.47
C LYS A 264 12.22 -10.31 26.48
N SER A 265 11.27 -9.44 26.11
CA SER A 265 10.14 -9.08 26.98
C SER A 265 9.25 -10.29 27.34
N TRP A 266 9.11 -11.26 26.43
CA TRP A 266 8.35 -12.49 26.69
C TRP A 266 9.09 -13.43 27.63
N HIS A 267 10.41 -13.55 27.48
CA HIS A 267 11.23 -14.35 28.38
C HIS A 267 11.38 -13.74 29.78
N GLN A 268 11.19 -12.43 29.93
CA GLN A 268 11.27 -11.71 31.21
C GLN A 268 9.93 -11.61 31.95
N GLN A 269 8.80 -11.96 31.34
CA GLN A 269 7.55 -12.12 32.08
C GLN A 269 7.65 -13.42 32.90
N PRO A 270 7.61 -13.37 34.24
CA PRO A 270 7.36 -14.56 35.03
C PRO A 270 6.02 -15.14 34.55
N ARG A 271 5.98 -16.45 34.31
CA ARG A 271 4.72 -17.18 34.21
C ARG A 271 3.94 -16.88 35.49
N GLU A 272 2.99 -15.95 35.45
CA GLU A 272 1.92 -15.92 36.45
C GLU A 272 1.20 -17.27 36.29
N GLN A 273 1.48 -18.16 37.24
CA GLN A 273 0.79 -19.43 37.35
C GLN A 273 -0.71 -19.11 37.51
N PRO A 274 -1.62 -19.85 36.85
CA PRO A 274 -3.02 -19.75 37.18
C PRO A 274 -3.16 -20.15 38.65
N GLU A 275 -3.66 -19.25 39.49
CA GLU A 275 -4.16 -19.61 40.81
C GLU A 275 -5.16 -20.75 40.63
N THR A 276 -4.74 -21.96 41.01
CA THR A 276 -5.68 -23.05 41.24
C THR A 276 -6.51 -22.67 42.44
N VAL A 277 -7.70 -22.12 42.18
CA VAL A 277 -8.83 -22.12 43.10
C VAL A 277 -9.18 -23.59 43.36
N ALA A 278 -8.46 -24.23 44.29
CA ALA A 278 -8.87 -25.48 44.89
C ALA A 278 -9.87 -25.13 45.99
N ALA A 279 -11.14 -25.06 45.59
CA ALA A 279 -12.24 -25.28 46.50
C ALA A 279 -12.10 -26.68 47.15
N ASN A 280 -12.10 -26.72 48.48
CA ASN A 280 -12.54 -27.80 49.38
C ASN A 280 -12.05 -27.38 50.78
N GLY A 281 -12.85 -26.92 51.74
CA GLY A 281 -14.14 -27.46 52.15
C GLY A 281 -13.95 -28.40 53.35
N HIS A 282 -13.62 -27.87 54.53
CA HIS A 282 -13.88 -28.55 55.81
C HIS A 282 -13.81 -27.58 56.99
N GLU A 283 -14.92 -26.86 57.22
CA GLU A 283 -15.36 -26.52 58.57
C GLU A 283 -16.19 -27.70 59.08
N GLY A 284 -15.78 -28.29 60.21
CA GLY A 284 -16.56 -29.32 60.87
C GLY A 284 -15.76 -30.18 61.83
N LYS A 285 -15.55 -29.70 63.06
CA LYS A 285 -15.93 -30.43 64.28
C LYS A 285 -15.71 -29.57 65.54
N MET A 286 -16.79 -29.44 66.31
CA MET A 286 -16.79 -29.20 67.75
C MET A 286 -16.03 -30.36 68.43
N ASP A 287 -15.10 -30.03 69.32
CA ASP A 287 -15.19 -30.26 70.78
C ASP A 287 -13.97 -29.65 71.49
#